data_AF-A0A060C2B1-F1
#
_entry.id   AF-A0A060C2B1-F1
#
_cell.length_a   1.000
_cell.length_b   1.000
_cell.length_c   1.000
_cell.angle_alpha   90.00
_cell.angle_beta   90.00
_cell.angle_gamma   90.00
#
_symmetry.space_group_name_H-M   'P 1'
#
loop_
_entity.id
_entity.type
_entity.pdbx_description
1 polymer ?
#
loop_
_entity_poly.entity_id
_entity_poly.type
_entity_poly.pdbx_seq_one_letter_code
_entity_poly.pdbx_strand_id
1 'polypeptide(L)' 'MQDLIEFDEQRKVFHLHNGKISYLFSVEEGEILSHLYFGPRIIQYHGQLRYP' A
#
# COMPACT_ATOMS: atom_id res chain seq x y z
N MET A 1 3.51 -20.03 -4.98
CA MET A 1 4.31 -18.80 -5.11
C MET A 1 3.67 -17.77 -4.19
N GLN A 2 4.45 -17.02 -3.42
CA GLN A 2 3.92 -15.84 -2.72
C GLN A 2 4.05 -14.67 -3.69
N ASP A 3 2.94 -14.05 -4.05
CA ASP A 3 2.94 -12.83 -4.83
C ASP A 3 3.60 -11.73 -3.99
N LEU A 4 4.62 -11.07 -4.53
CA LEU A 4 5.38 -10.04 -3.81
C LEU A 4 4.82 -8.64 -4.02
N ILE A 5 3.89 -8.50 -4.96
CA ILE A 5 3.31 -7.24 -5.38
C ILE A 5 1.82 -7.50 -5.55
N GLU A 6 1.02 -6.84 -4.73
CA GLU A 6 -0.43 -6.87 -4.79
C GLU A 6 -0.94 -5.49 -5.17
N PHE A 7 -2.01 -5.45 -5.96
CA PHE A 7 -2.70 -4.22 -6.30
C PHE A 7 -4.17 -4.34 -5.92
N ASP A 8 -4.61 -3.48 -5.01
CA ASP A 8 -6.02 -3.31 -4.65
C ASP A 8 -6.63 -2.31 -5.64
N GLU A 9 -7.34 -2.81 -6.65
CA GLU A 9 -7.98 -1.98 -7.69
C GLU A 9 -9.07 -1.06 -7.12
N GLN A 10 -9.78 -1.49 -6.06
CA GLN A 10 -10.85 -0.69 -5.47
C GLN A 10 -10.31 0.53 -4.76
N ARG A 11 -9.17 0.38 -4.08
CA ARG A 11 -8.51 1.47 -3.34
C ARG A 11 -7.39 2.14 -4.13
N LYS A 12 -7.03 1.59 -5.30
CA LYS A 12 -5.86 1.96 -6.11
C LYS A 12 -4.57 1.96 -5.28
N VAL A 13 -4.39 0.95 -4.43
CA VAL A 13 -3.22 0.81 -3.53
C VAL A 13 -2.33 -0.30 -4.04
N PHE A 14 -1.04 0.00 -4.17
CA PHE A 14 0.01 -0.98 -4.39
C PHE A 14 0.60 -1.40 -3.05
N HIS A 15 0.70 -2.70 -2.84
CA HIS A 15 1.36 -3.29 -1.68
C HIS A 15 2.50 -4.20 -2.16
N LEU A 16 3.72 -3.67 -2.09
CA LEU A 16 4.93 -4.46 -2.33
C LEU A 16 5.39 -5.03 -1.00
N HIS A 17 5.57 -6.34 -0.94
CA HIS A 17 5.92 -6.98 0.31
C HIS A 17 6.79 -8.21 0.14
N ASN A 18 7.59 -8.48 1.16
CA ASN A 18 8.28 -9.75 1.33
C ASN A 18 8.20 -10.20 2.79
N GLY A 19 8.98 -11.21 3.20
CA GLY A 19 8.96 -11.69 4.59
C GLY A 19 9.50 -10.70 5.63
N LYS A 20 9.98 -9.51 5.25
CA LYS A 20 10.64 -8.55 6.14
C LYS A 20 10.04 -7.15 6.07
N ILE A 21 9.69 -6.69 4.89
CA ILE A 21 9.25 -5.31 4.65
C ILE A 21 7.97 -5.24 3.84
N SER A 22 7.26 -4.12 4.04
CA SER A 22 6.15 -3.67 3.23
C SER A 22 6.42 -2.25 2.73
N TYR A 23 6.11 -2.00 1.47
CA TYR A 23 6.09 -0.68 0.86
C TYR A 23 4.72 -0.47 0.22
N LEU A 24 4.03 0.59 0.63
CA LEU A 24 2.70 0.92 0.15
C LEU A 24 2.66 2.34 -0.42
N PHE A 25 1.98 2.46 -1.55
CA PHE A 25 1.64 3.73 -2.16
C PHE A 25 0.29 3.61 -2.88
N SER A 26 -0.36 4.73 -3.12
CA SER A 26 -1.64 4.77 -3.83
C SER A 26 -1.63 5.77 -4.97
N VAL A 27 -2.55 5.58 -5.92
CA VAL A 27 -2.87 6.57 -6.94
C VAL A 27 -4.09 7.36 -6.47
N GLU A 28 -3.86 8.59 -6.03
CA GLU A 28 -4.90 9.50 -5.61
C GLU A 28 -5.57 10.21 -6.80
N GLU A 29 -6.59 11.01 -6.51
CA GLU A 29 -7.22 11.87 -7.51
C GLU A 29 -6.19 12.79 -8.17
N GLY A 30 -6.30 12.98 -9.48
CA GLY A 30 -5.30 13.70 -10.28
C GLY A 30 -4.06 12.88 -10.65
N GLU A 31 -4.13 11.55 -10.54
CA GLU A 31 -3.04 10.62 -10.92
C GLU A 31 -1.75 10.83 -10.13
N ILE A 32 -1.88 11.34 -8.91
CA ILE A 32 -0.77 11.59 -8.00
C ILE A 32 -0.41 10.31 -7.25
N LEU A 33 0.87 9.94 -7.28
CA LEU A 33 1.40 8.86 -6.46
C LEU A 33 1.65 9.35 -5.04
N SER A 34 0.88 8.81 -4.10
CA SER A 34 0.94 9.15 -2.68
C SER A 34 1.61 8.05 -1.88
N HIS A 35 2.65 8.41 -1.11
CA HIS A 35 3.34 7.48 -0.23
C HIS A 35 2.50 7.18 1.02
N LEU A 36 2.24 5.91 1.28
CA LEU A 36 1.40 5.49 2.42
C LEU A 36 2.23 4.93 3.57
N TYR A 37 3.19 4.06 3.26
CA TYR A 37 3.97 3.37 4.27
C TYR A 37 5.25 2.75 3.70
N PHE A 38 6.34 2.80 4.47
CA PHE A 38 7.49 1.93 4.28
C PHE A 38 8.04 1.49 5.63
N GLY A 39 8.19 0.18 5.82
CA GLY A 39 8.68 -0.36 7.07
C GLY A 39 8.57 -1.87 7.18
N PRO A 40 8.59 -2.41 8.41
CA PRO A 40 8.37 -3.83 8.68
C PRO A 40 7.14 -4.41 7.97
N ARG A 41 7.19 -5.72 7.66
CA ARG A 41 6.10 -6.41 6.97
C ARG A 41 4.78 -6.25 7.73
N ILE A 42 3.80 -5.67 7.05
CA ILE A 42 2.38 -5.66 7.46
C ILE A 42 1.57 -6.65 6.62
N ILE A 43 0.60 -7.30 7.23
CA ILE A 43 -0.27 -8.30 6.56
C ILE A 43 -1.45 -7.60 5.88
N GLN A 44 -2.02 -6.57 6.51
CA GLN A 44 -3.15 -5.81 5.97
C GLN A 44 -2.99 -4.33 6.25
N TYR A 45 -3.32 -3.52 5.25
CA TYR A 45 -3.42 -2.08 5.35
C TYR A 45 -4.90 -1.66 5.40
N HIS A 46 -5.28 -0.94 6.45
CA HIS A 46 -6.67 -0.51 6.70
C HIS A 46 -6.93 0.97 6.33
N GLY A 47 -5.97 1.62 5.65
CA GLY A 47 -6.04 3.06 5.34
C GLY A 47 -5.38 3.92 6.41
N GLN A 48 -4.94 5.13 6.03
CA GLN A 48 -4.61 6.17 6.99
C GLN A 48 -5.92 6.66 7.65
N LEU A 49 -5.87 6.90 8.96
CA LEU A 49 -6.86 7.73 9.64
C LEU A 49 -6.83 9.11 8.97
N ARG A 50 -7.76 9.38 8.04
CA ARG A 50 -8.04 10.75 7.60
C ARG A 50 -8.68 11.46 8.78
N TYR A 51 -7.85 12.13 9.58
CA TYR A 51 -8.37 13.04 10.59
C TYR A 51 -9.10 14.19 9.85
N PRO A 52 -10.35 14.49 10.23
CA PRO A 52 -11.13 15.58 9.62
C PRO A 52 -10.51 16.96 9.88
#